data_AF-A0A6P8W9G9-F1
#
_entry.id   AF-A0A6P8W9G9-F1
#
_cell.length_a   1.000
_cell.length_b   1.000
_cell.length_c   1.000
_cell.angle_alpha   90.00
_cell.angle_beta   90.00
_cell.angle_gamma   90.00
#
_symmetry.space_group_name_H-M   'P 1'
#
loop_
_entity.id
_entity.type
_entity.pdbx_description
1 polymer ?
#
loop_
_entity_poly.entity_id
_entity_poly.type
_entity_poly.pdbx_seq_one_letter_code
_entity_poly.pdbx_strand_id
1 'polypeptide(L)'
;MAGAEGKEKGAWPQNGLDLAVLGLPSLQIKSDDDYGAEEVESLKSLVSNLRQLLDLHRKYSCRLSLSVFEKGSVRSVVFYMLDKVPAPELIAATVESRILPYAEEHETPFDEMLLQYIKDLLEHCSSQTTTLFTEWEAKAVTVLDCINDTDMKVDAVLEIMQKAVVPWSKVVEQLVQQYLEMDGPKQELLKESYRLMEIRKLLRGYGIRNFNLSNSTQIMTLIRYILKQDLPMSLDDSLTLAEAYKLPTSQINYLFLTQLIGQGRTEECMTVLKKLSCAEAECVIERLTTWARLQLEDKDHISDEHKKNQMVVAQGMVEALKYMHIIQKREY
;
A
#
# COMPACT_ATOMS: atom_id res chain seq x y z
N MET A 1 -50.65 -5.18 31.65
CA MET A 1 -49.24 -5.04 32.05
C MET A 1 -48.33 -5.34 30.86
N ALA A 2 -48.22 -4.42 29.89
CA ALA A 2 -47.36 -4.60 28.71
C ALA A 2 -46.97 -3.22 28.11
N GLY A 3 -46.60 -2.27 28.97
CA GLY A 3 -46.36 -0.88 28.56
C GLY A 3 -45.18 -0.17 29.23
N ALA A 4 -44.41 -0.85 30.08
CA ALA A 4 -43.30 -0.26 30.83
C ALA A 4 -41.90 -0.61 30.27
N GLU A 5 -41.73 -1.79 29.66
CA GLU A 5 -40.41 -2.26 29.21
C GLU A 5 -39.81 -1.48 28.02
N GLY A 6 -40.62 -0.68 27.31
CA GLY A 6 -40.16 0.13 26.16
C GLY A 6 -39.61 1.51 26.54
N LYS A 7 -40.03 2.10 27.67
CA LYS A 7 -39.59 3.45 28.09
C LYS A 7 -38.27 3.43 28.84
N GLU A 8 -37.99 2.38 29.62
CA GLU A 8 -36.77 2.30 30.43
C GLU A 8 -35.50 2.16 29.58
N LYS A 9 -35.55 1.48 28.43
CA LYS A 9 -34.41 1.40 27.50
C LYS A 9 -34.08 2.73 26.81
N GLY A 10 -35.06 3.62 26.68
CA GLY A 10 -34.87 4.92 26.02
C GLY A 10 -34.17 5.98 26.87
N ALA A 11 -34.11 5.77 28.20
CA ALA A 11 -33.52 6.71 29.16
C ALA A 11 -32.15 6.26 29.70
N TRP A 12 -31.55 5.22 29.12
CA TRP A 12 -30.15 4.86 29.35
C TRP A 12 -29.22 5.92 28.73
N PRO A 13 -28.13 6.37 29.40
CA PRO A 13 -27.57 5.91 30.68
C PRO A 13 -28.08 6.64 31.93
N GLN A 14 -29.00 7.62 31.79
CA GLN A 14 -29.50 8.44 32.90
C GLN A 14 -30.12 7.59 34.03
N ASN A 15 -30.96 6.62 33.70
CA ASN A 15 -31.58 5.75 34.72
C ASN A 15 -30.55 4.96 35.54
N GLY A 16 -29.46 4.53 34.89
CA GLY A 16 -28.37 3.83 35.57
C GLY A 16 -27.61 4.75 36.52
N LEU A 17 -27.38 6.00 36.10
CA LEU A 17 -26.73 7.02 36.92
C LEU A 17 -27.57 7.35 38.16
N ASP A 18 -28.88 7.54 38.00
CA ASP A 18 -29.78 7.89 39.09
C ASP A 18 -29.80 6.78 40.16
N LEU A 19 -29.84 5.51 39.74
CA LEU A 19 -29.76 4.36 40.65
C LEU A 19 -28.40 4.27 41.37
N ALA A 20 -27.29 4.47 40.65
CA ALA A 20 -25.95 4.40 41.23
C ALA A 20 -25.70 5.53 42.25
N VAL A 21 -26.22 6.73 41.99
CA VAL A 21 -26.14 7.88 42.91
C VAL A 21 -26.97 7.65 44.18
N LEU A 22 -28.14 7.03 44.08
CA LEU A 22 -28.96 6.68 45.25
C LEU A 22 -28.31 5.60 46.13
N GLY A 23 -27.48 4.72 45.55
CA GLY A 23 -26.74 3.68 46.28
C GLY A 23 -25.54 4.19 47.08
N LEU A 24 -24.91 5.30 46.66
CA LEU A 24 -23.67 5.84 47.25
C LEU A 24 -23.79 6.15 48.75
N PRO A 25 -24.80 6.91 49.22
CA PRO A 25 -24.94 7.22 50.66
C PRO A 25 -25.17 5.97 51.51
N SER A 26 -25.88 4.98 50.96
CA SER A 26 -26.26 3.75 51.67
C SER A 26 -25.08 2.80 51.93
N LEU A 27 -24.03 2.88 51.10
CA LEU A 27 -22.81 2.07 51.25
C LEU A 27 -21.73 2.81 52.04
N GLN A 28 -21.65 4.14 51.94
CA GLN A 28 -20.75 4.96 52.76
C GLN A 28 -21.05 4.87 54.26
N ILE A 29 -22.31 4.68 54.64
CA ILE A 29 -22.72 4.49 56.05
C ILE A 29 -22.34 3.09 56.57
N LYS A 30 -22.05 2.13 55.68
CA LYS A 30 -21.76 0.73 56.03
C LYS A 30 -20.27 0.35 55.95
N SER A 31 -19.42 1.22 55.42
CA SER A 31 -18.01 0.92 55.12
C SER A 31 -17.05 1.20 56.29
N ASP A 32 -17.50 1.14 57.54
CA ASP A 32 -16.66 1.32 58.73
C ASP A 32 -15.69 0.12 58.95
N ASP A 33 -15.88 -0.97 58.20
CA ASP A 33 -14.98 -2.13 58.13
C ASP A 33 -14.25 -2.20 56.77
N ASP A 34 -12.98 -2.62 56.78
CA ASP A 34 -12.03 -2.75 55.65
C ASP A 34 -12.61 -3.48 54.41
N TYR A 35 -13.64 -4.32 54.61
CA TYR A 35 -14.30 -5.10 53.56
C TYR A 35 -15.27 -4.30 52.68
N GLY A 36 -15.75 -3.12 53.10
CA GLY A 36 -16.74 -2.33 52.34
C GLY A 36 -16.14 -1.21 51.48
N ALA A 37 -14.82 -1.03 51.53
CA ALA A 37 -14.12 0.04 50.83
C ALA A 37 -14.05 -0.20 49.32
N GLU A 38 -13.88 -1.46 48.90
CA GLU A 38 -13.80 -1.83 47.48
C GLU A 38 -15.13 -1.61 46.74
N GLU A 39 -16.26 -1.93 47.37
CA GLU A 39 -17.60 -1.73 46.77
C GLU A 39 -17.97 -0.25 46.68
N VAL A 40 -17.57 0.55 47.68
CA VAL A 40 -17.76 2.01 47.65
C VAL A 40 -16.91 2.63 46.53
N GLU A 41 -15.66 2.20 46.37
CA GLU A 41 -14.78 2.71 45.32
C GLU A 41 -15.24 2.26 43.92
N SER A 42 -15.68 1.01 43.79
CA SER A 42 -16.32 0.48 42.58
C SER A 42 -17.58 1.27 42.20
N LEU A 43 -18.43 1.61 43.17
CA LEU A 43 -19.63 2.41 42.91
C LEU A 43 -19.30 3.85 42.52
N LYS A 44 -18.28 4.48 43.13
CA LYS A 44 -17.80 5.81 42.71
C LYS A 44 -17.29 5.78 41.27
N SER A 45 -16.50 4.77 40.91
CA SER A 45 -16.01 4.56 39.55
C SER A 45 -17.17 4.41 38.56
N LEU A 46 -18.17 3.59 38.90
CA LEU A 46 -19.38 3.41 38.09
C LEU A 46 -20.15 4.73 37.89
N VAL A 47 -20.33 5.53 38.94
CA VAL A 47 -20.99 6.84 38.84
C VAL A 47 -20.21 7.79 37.95
N SER A 48 -18.88 7.81 38.06
CA SER A 48 -18.01 8.59 37.16
C SER A 48 -18.18 8.15 35.71
N ASN A 49 -18.11 6.84 35.44
CA ASN A 49 -18.24 6.28 34.09
C ASN A 49 -19.62 6.57 33.49
N LEU A 50 -20.69 6.47 34.27
CA LEU A 50 -22.06 6.76 33.82
C LEU A 50 -22.26 8.25 33.51
N ARG A 51 -21.62 9.16 34.25
CA ARG A 51 -21.62 10.60 33.94
C ARG A 51 -20.90 10.87 32.62
N GLN A 52 -19.68 10.35 32.46
CA GLN A 52 -18.92 10.50 31.21
C GLN A 52 -19.65 9.88 30.01
N LEU A 53 -20.30 8.73 30.20
CA LEU A 53 -21.11 8.09 29.16
C LEU A 53 -22.34 8.94 28.79
N LEU A 54 -22.97 9.60 29.76
CA LEU A 54 -24.08 10.52 29.52
C LEU A 54 -23.62 11.73 28.71
N ASP A 55 -22.45 12.28 29.03
CA ASP A 55 -21.86 13.40 28.29
C ASP A 55 -21.51 12.98 26.85
N LEU A 56 -20.96 11.78 26.64
CA LEU A 56 -20.77 11.21 25.30
C LEU A 56 -22.07 11.13 24.51
N HIS A 57 -23.16 10.68 25.12
CA HIS A 57 -24.45 10.54 24.44
C HIS A 57 -25.10 11.90 24.12
N ARG A 58 -24.94 12.89 25.00
CA ARG A 58 -25.60 14.21 24.88
C ARG A 58 -24.77 15.24 24.13
N LYS A 59 -23.54 15.49 24.58
CA LYS A 59 -22.61 16.51 24.04
C LYS A 59 -22.05 16.08 22.69
N TYR A 60 -21.65 14.82 22.59
CA TYR A 60 -20.95 14.30 21.41
C TYR A 60 -21.82 13.41 20.51
N SER A 61 -23.09 13.18 20.87
CA SER A 61 -24.03 12.31 20.15
C SER A 61 -23.47 10.90 19.87
N CYS A 62 -22.58 10.42 20.73
CA CYS A 62 -21.90 9.13 20.61
C CYS A 62 -22.57 8.12 21.54
N ARG A 63 -23.28 7.14 20.98
CA ARG A 63 -24.02 6.13 21.74
C ARG A 63 -23.19 4.86 21.94
N LEU A 64 -22.49 4.78 23.07
CA LEU A 64 -21.74 3.60 23.51
C LEU A 64 -22.45 2.85 24.63
N SER A 65 -22.23 1.53 24.74
CA SER A 65 -22.59 0.77 25.93
C SER A 65 -21.54 0.98 27.02
N LEU A 66 -21.97 0.91 28.29
CA LEU A 66 -21.06 1.05 29.42
C LEU A 66 -19.91 0.02 29.38
N SER A 67 -20.23 -1.23 29.03
CA SER A 67 -19.24 -2.31 28.92
C SER A 67 -18.15 -2.08 27.85
N VAL A 68 -18.47 -1.32 26.79
CA VAL A 68 -17.51 -0.95 25.75
C VAL A 68 -16.72 0.28 26.19
N PHE A 69 -17.38 1.25 26.82
CA PHE A 69 -16.75 2.44 27.35
C PHE A 69 -15.71 2.12 28.43
N GLU A 70 -16.04 1.26 29.40
CA GLU A 70 -15.15 0.88 30.51
C GLU A 70 -13.87 0.17 30.05
N LYS A 71 -13.94 -0.54 28.92
CA LYS A 71 -12.78 -1.22 28.31
C LYS A 71 -12.07 -0.34 27.29
N GLY A 72 -12.67 0.79 26.92
CA GLY A 72 -12.22 1.67 25.87
C GLY A 72 -11.18 2.68 26.36
N SER A 73 -10.34 3.11 25.43
CA SER A 73 -9.52 4.32 25.58
C SER A 73 -10.18 5.50 24.86
N VAL A 74 -9.72 6.72 25.15
CA VAL A 74 -10.08 7.95 24.41
C VAL A 74 -9.99 7.72 22.89
N ARG A 75 -8.89 7.09 22.45
CA ARG A 75 -8.67 6.69 21.04
C ARG A 75 -9.79 5.80 20.50
N SER A 76 -10.18 4.75 21.22
CA SER A 76 -11.25 3.84 20.77
C SER A 76 -12.62 4.51 20.69
N VAL A 77 -12.88 5.50 21.54
CA VAL A 77 -14.12 6.30 21.51
C VAL A 77 -14.13 7.17 20.26
N VAL A 78 -13.02 7.83 19.92
CA VAL A 78 -12.90 8.64 18.69
C VAL A 78 -13.01 7.77 17.45
N PHE A 79 -12.35 6.61 17.43
CA PHE A 79 -12.44 5.67 16.30
C PHE A 79 -13.89 5.23 16.09
N TYR A 80 -14.60 4.93 17.19
CA TYR A 80 -16.02 4.63 17.14
C TYR A 80 -16.86 5.80 16.60
N MET A 81 -16.58 7.04 17.02
CA MET A 81 -17.26 8.23 16.48
C MET A 81 -17.06 8.34 14.96
N LEU A 82 -15.83 8.16 14.47
CA LEU A 82 -15.51 8.18 13.04
C LEU A 82 -16.17 7.02 12.29
N ASP A 83 -16.22 5.82 12.87
CA ASP A 83 -16.88 4.64 12.30
C ASP A 83 -18.40 4.80 12.16
N LYS A 84 -19.02 5.63 13.00
CA LYS A 84 -20.46 5.92 12.94
C LYS A 84 -20.84 7.03 11.97
N VAL A 85 -19.88 7.72 11.36
CA VAL A 85 -20.18 8.71 10.33
C VAL A 85 -20.69 7.99 9.08
N PRO A 86 -21.93 8.27 8.61
CA PRO A 86 -22.56 7.47 7.56
C PRO A 86 -22.03 7.78 6.14
N ALA A 87 -21.38 8.93 5.96
CA ALA A 87 -20.87 9.36 4.65
C ALA A 87 -19.58 10.20 4.79
N PRO A 88 -18.60 10.08 3.87
CA PRO A 88 -17.32 10.79 3.96
C PRO A 88 -17.45 12.32 4.04
N GLU A 89 -18.40 12.91 3.32
CA GLU A 89 -18.65 14.36 3.32
C GLU A 89 -19.10 14.93 4.67
N LEU A 90 -19.56 14.08 5.59
CA LEU A 90 -19.97 14.48 6.95
C LEU A 90 -18.82 14.38 7.96
N ILE A 91 -17.66 13.87 7.56
CA ILE A 91 -16.54 13.64 8.46
C ILE A 91 -15.99 14.95 8.98
N ALA A 92 -15.67 15.92 8.11
CA ALA A 92 -15.16 17.22 8.53
C ALA A 92 -16.08 17.90 9.56
N ALA A 93 -17.39 17.94 9.29
CA ALA A 93 -18.37 18.51 10.21
C ALA A 93 -18.45 17.74 11.55
N THR A 94 -18.34 16.41 11.52
CA THR A 94 -18.31 15.58 12.74
C THR A 94 -17.03 15.81 13.53
N VAL A 95 -15.91 15.94 12.83
CA VAL A 95 -14.60 16.18 13.41
C VAL A 95 -14.59 17.51 14.16
N GLU A 96 -15.01 18.59 13.51
CA GLU A 96 -15.06 19.93 14.11
C GLU A 96 -16.06 20.01 15.27
N SER A 97 -17.25 19.45 15.11
CA SER A 97 -18.33 19.62 16.10
C SER A 97 -18.23 18.68 17.30
N ARG A 98 -17.61 17.51 17.17
CA ARG A 98 -17.66 16.45 18.19
C ARG A 98 -16.30 15.89 18.56
N ILE A 99 -15.45 15.57 17.59
CA ILE A 99 -14.19 14.85 17.86
C ILE A 99 -13.13 15.80 18.40
N LEU A 100 -12.98 16.98 17.80
CA LEU A 100 -12.01 17.98 18.22
C LEU A 100 -12.26 18.42 19.68
N PRO A 101 -13.48 18.82 20.10
CA PRO A 101 -13.71 19.21 21.49
C PRO A 101 -13.52 18.05 22.48
N TYR A 102 -13.79 16.81 22.07
CA TYR A 102 -13.53 15.62 22.90
C TYR A 102 -12.04 15.35 23.07
N ALA A 103 -11.24 15.51 22.01
CA ALA A 103 -9.79 15.35 22.06
C ALA A 103 -9.12 16.43 22.93
N GLU A 104 -9.59 17.68 22.83
CA GLU A 104 -9.12 18.80 23.66
C GLU A 104 -9.42 18.59 25.15
N GLU A 105 -10.63 18.13 25.49
CA GLU A 105 -11.04 17.83 26.88
C GLU A 105 -10.19 16.73 27.52
N HIS A 106 -9.62 15.84 26.70
CA HIS A 106 -8.76 14.73 27.11
C HIS A 106 -7.27 14.95 26.81
N GLU A 107 -6.86 16.18 26.44
CA GLU A 107 -5.46 16.58 26.17
C GLU A 107 -4.71 15.62 25.22
N THR A 108 -5.41 14.99 24.28
CA THR A 108 -4.82 13.97 23.40
C THR A 108 -4.38 14.59 22.07
N PRO A 109 -3.21 14.25 21.52
CA PRO A 109 -2.74 14.81 20.26
C PRO A 109 -3.69 14.44 19.11
N PHE A 110 -4.42 15.45 18.63
CA PHE A 110 -5.51 15.29 17.69
C PHE A 110 -5.06 14.75 16.32
N ASP A 111 -4.04 15.37 15.72
CA ASP A 111 -3.51 14.96 14.41
C ASP A 111 -2.93 13.53 14.44
N GLU A 112 -2.22 13.16 15.51
CA GLU A 112 -1.70 11.81 15.72
C GLU A 112 -2.83 10.79 15.84
N MET A 113 -3.92 11.15 16.53
CA MET A 113 -5.10 10.30 16.67
C MET A 113 -5.77 10.03 15.32
N LEU A 114 -5.90 11.04 14.46
CA LEU A 114 -6.44 10.87 13.11
C LEU A 114 -5.53 10.03 12.22
N LEU A 115 -4.21 10.25 12.27
CA LEU A 115 -3.25 9.40 11.56
C LEU A 115 -3.35 7.94 12.00
N GLN A 116 -3.47 7.70 13.31
CA GLN A 116 -3.61 6.35 13.84
C GLN A 116 -4.94 5.70 13.44
N TYR A 117 -6.01 6.49 13.30
CA TYR A 117 -7.28 6.01 12.75
C TYR A 117 -7.13 5.54 11.30
N ILE A 118 -6.46 6.32 10.46
CA ILE A 118 -6.20 5.94 9.06
C ILE A 118 -5.42 4.61 9.01
N LYS A 119 -4.36 4.47 9.83
CA LYS A 119 -3.59 3.22 9.92
C LYS A 119 -4.45 2.02 10.31
N ASP A 120 -5.31 2.21 11.31
CA ASP A 120 -6.24 1.17 11.79
C ASP A 120 -7.26 0.78 10.70
N LEU A 121 -7.86 1.78 10.03
CA LEU A 121 -8.78 1.58 8.91
C LEU A 121 -8.13 0.76 7.79
N LEU A 122 -6.89 1.10 7.42
CA LEU A 122 -6.12 0.40 6.40
C LEU A 122 -5.81 -1.07 6.77
N GLU A 123 -5.49 -1.34 8.04
CA GLU A 123 -5.20 -2.68 8.52
C GLU A 123 -6.43 -3.59 8.41
N HIS A 124 -7.59 -3.10 8.87
CA HIS A 124 -8.85 -3.84 8.81
C HIS A 124 -9.35 -4.05 7.38
N CYS A 125 -9.19 -3.07 6.49
CA CYS A 125 -9.56 -3.19 5.09
C CYS A 125 -8.64 -4.13 4.29
N SER A 126 -7.37 -4.30 4.70
CA SER A 126 -6.41 -5.17 4.00
C SER A 126 -6.65 -6.67 4.20
N SER A 127 -7.35 -7.06 5.27
CA SER A 127 -7.59 -8.46 5.66
C SER A 127 -8.86 -9.07 5.07
N GLN A 128 -9.84 -8.24 4.70
CA GLN A 128 -11.14 -8.71 4.26
C GLN A 128 -11.14 -8.96 2.76
N THR A 129 -11.45 -10.19 2.38
CA THR A 129 -11.70 -10.65 1.00
C THR A 129 -13.00 -10.05 0.43
N THR A 130 -13.26 -8.76 0.66
CA THR A 130 -14.44 -8.02 0.20
C THR A 130 -14.04 -7.11 -0.96
N THR A 131 -14.09 -7.72 -2.11
CA THR A 131 -13.71 -7.29 -3.46
C THR A 131 -14.66 -6.28 -4.10
N LEU A 132 -15.32 -5.36 -3.35
CA LEU A 132 -16.33 -4.48 -3.97
C LEU A 132 -16.37 -3.01 -3.56
N PHE A 133 -15.70 -2.55 -2.50
CA PHE A 133 -15.91 -1.17 -2.04
C PHE A 133 -14.62 -0.45 -1.66
N THR A 134 -14.20 0.47 -2.53
CA THR A 134 -13.26 1.56 -2.27
C THR A 134 -13.81 2.62 -1.29
N GLU A 135 -14.86 2.28 -0.53
CA GLU A 135 -15.53 3.19 0.40
C GLU A 135 -14.59 3.69 1.51
N TRP A 136 -13.61 2.86 1.89
CA TRP A 136 -12.58 3.26 2.84
C TRP A 136 -11.68 4.36 2.29
N GLU A 137 -11.45 4.44 0.96
CA GLU A 137 -10.52 5.41 0.37
C GLU A 137 -11.06 6.82 0.56
N ALA A 138 -12.32 7.06 0.20
CA ALA A 138 -12.96 8.37 0.38
C ALA A 138 -12.99 8.77 1.86
N LYS A 139 -13.22 7.80 2.76
CA LYS A 139 -13.17 8.02 4.21
C LYS A 139 -11.76 8.36 4.71
N ALA A 140 -10.74 7.64 4.25
CA ALA A 140 -9.36 7.88 4.63
C ALA A 140 -8.87 9.25 4.15
N VAL A 141 -9.19 9.62 2.90
CA VAL A 141 -8.83 10.93 2.33
C VAL A 141 -9.51 12.07 3.09
N THR A 142 -10.81 11.96 3.36
CA THR A 142 -11.54 13.00 4.10
C THR A 142 -11.06 13.15 5.56
N VAL A 143 -10.65 12.06 6.21
CA VAL A 143 -10.00 12.13 7.53
C VAL A 143 -8.60 12.76 7.42
N LEU A 144 -7.84 12.43 6.38
CA LEU A 144 -6.51 13.01 6.12
C LEU A 144 -6.59 14.53 5.93
N ASP A 145 -7.63 15.02 5.26
CA ASP A 145 -7.87 16.46 5.06
C ASP A 145 -8.10 17.21 6.38
N CYS A 146 -8.57 16.51 7.42
CA CYS A 146 -8.80 17.07 8.75
C CYS A 146 -7.52 17.18 9.62
N ILE A 147 -6.41 16.55 9.22
CA ILE A 147 -5.12 16.69 9.89
C ILE A 147 -4.60 18.12 9.65
N ASN A 148 -3.89 18.73 10.59
CA ASN A 148 -3.28 20.05 10.39
C ASN A 148 -1.78 19.95 10.12
N ASP A 149 -1.09 19.10 10.86
CA ASP A 149 0.35 18.86 10.70
C ASP A 149 0.68 18.29 9.31
N THR A 150 1.55 19.00 8.59
CA THR A 150 1.89 18.64 7.21
C THR A 150 2.75 17.38 7.14
N ASP A 151 3.59 17.12 8.14
CA ASP A 151 4.44 15.92 8.15
C ASP A 151 3.59 14.66 8.39
N MET A 152 2.61 14.73 9.30
CA MET A 152 1.63 13.67 9.55
C MET A 152 0.70 13.44 8.36
N LYS A 153 0.33 14.49 7.60
CA LYS A 153 -0.38 14.30 6.32
C LYS A 153 0.43 13.46 5.36
N VAL A 154 1.72 13.77 5.17
CA VAL A 154 2.58 13.02 4.26
C VAL A 154 2.75 11.57 4.75
N ASP A 155 2.85 11.34 6.05
CA ASP A 155 2.85 9.99 6.61
C ASP A 155 1.55 9.23 6.32
N ALA A 156 0.40 9.89 6.48
CA ALA A 156 -0.89 9.28 6.13
C ALA A 156 -0.97 8.91 4.64
N VAL A 157 -0.49 9.78 3.75
CA VAL A 157 -0.42 9.50 2.31
C VAL A 157 0.47 8.28 2.03
N LEU A 158 1.65 8.21 2.64
CA LEU A 158 2.57 7.08 2.49
C LEU A 158 1.94 5.75 2.95
N GLU A 159 1.21 5.76 4.07
CA GLU A 159 0.48 4.58 4.56
C GLU A 159 -0.62 4.14 3.58
N ILE A 160 -1.41 5.10 3.07
CA ILE A 160 -2.44 4.83 2.06
C ILE A 160 -1.80 4.22 0.79
N MET A 161 -0.71 4.80 0.28
CA MET A 161 0.00 4.31 -0.91
C MET A 161 0.46 2.86 -0.75
N GLN A 162 1.01 2.51 0.41
CA GLN A 162 1.56 1.18 0.67
C GLN A 162 0.47 0.10 0.75
N LYS A 163 -0.70 0.45 1.31
CA LYS A 163 -1.81 -0.47 1.59
C LYS A 163 -2.85 -0.53 0.47
N ALA A 164 -2.94 0.51 -0.36
CA ALA A 164 -3.87 0.55 -1.48
C ALA A 164 -3.62 -0.60 -2.48
N VAL A 165 -4.71 -1.15 -3.00
CA VAL A 165 -4.67 -2.21 -4.01
C VAL A 165 -4.16 -1.62 -5.33
N VAL A 166 -3.23 -2.31 -5.99
CA VAL A 166 -2.75 -1.93 -7.33
C VAL A 166 -3.65 -2.56 -8.39
N PRO A 167 -3.96 -1.91 -9.54
CA PRO A 167 -3.75 -0.49 -9.78
C PRO A 167 -4.59 0.35 -8.83
N TRP A 168 -4.06 1.51 -8.42
CA TRP A 168 -4.76 2.44 -7.54
C TRP A 168 -6.07 2.92 -8.18
N SER A 169 -7.03 3.27 -7.32
CA SER A 169 -8.23 3.97 -7.75
C SER A 169 -7.91 5.41 -8.13
N LYS A 170 -8.86 6.07 -8.81
CA LYS A 170 -8.75 7.50 -9.15
C LYS A 170 -8.59 8.39 -7.92
N VAL A 171 -9.19 8.02 -6.79
CA VAL A 171 -9.14 8.80 -5.54
C VAL A 171 -7.71 8.80 -5.00
N VAL A 172 -7.10 7.62 -4.90
CA VAL A 172 -5.71 7.48 -4.43
C VAL A 172 -4.73 8.10 -5.43
N GLU A 173 -4.95 7.94 -6.73
CA GLU A 173 -4.08 8.51 -7.77
C GLU A 173 -4.09 10.05 -7.74
N GLN A 174 -5.25 10.67 -7.58
CA GLN A 174 -5.37 12.13 -7.43
C GLN A 174 -4.71 12.64 -6.15
N LEU A 175 -4.93 11.95 -5.02
CA LEU A 175 -4.28 12.27 -3.76
C LEU A 175 -2.76 12.24 -3.91
N VAL A 176 -2.21 11.14 -4.44
CA VAL A 176 -0.76 10.99 -4.58
C VAL A 176 -0.18 12.04 -5.52
N GLN A 177 -0.85 12.32 -6.65
CA GLN A 177 -0.39 13.33 -7.60
C GLN A 177 -0.28 14.72 -6.95
N GLN A 178 -1.27 15.11 -6.13
CA GLN A 178 -1.24 16.37 -5.40
C GLN A 178 0.01 16.46 -4.50
N TYR A 179 0.35 15.39 -3.78
CA TYR A 179 1.51 15.38 -2.88
C TYR A 179 2.84 15.20 -3.62
N LEU A 180 2.85 14.62 -4.81
CA LEU A 180 4.04 14.56 -5.67
C LEU A 180 4.45 15.92 -6.25
N GLU A 181 3.51 16.85 -6.38
CA GLU A 181 3.75 18.22 -6.85
C GLU A 181 4.25 19.15 -5.72
N MET A 182 4.10 18.75 -4.46
CA MET A 182 4.55 19.52 -3.30
C MET A 182 6.02 19.22 -2.97
N ASP A 183 6.77 20.23 -2.56
CA ASP A 183 8.12 20.04 -2.02
C ASP A 183 8.06 19.76 -0.51
N GLY A 184 8.82 18.76 -0.04
CA GLY A 184 8.83 18.39 1.37
C GLY A 184 9.96 17.44 1.77
N PRO A 185 10.21 17.26 3.08
CA PRO A 185 11.32 16.45 3.58
C PRO A 185 11.21 14.96 3.20
N LYS A 186 9.99 14.45 2.98
CA LYS A 186 9.70 13.05 2.63
C LYS A 186 9.42 12.83 1.13
N GLN A 187 9.76 13.79 0.28
CA GLN A 187 9.43 13.74 -1.15
C GLN A 187 10.06 12.56 -1.89
N GLU A 188 11.30 12.22 -1.54
CA GLU A 188 11.97 11.06 -2.15
C GLU A 188 11.30 9.73 -1.78
N LEU A 189 10.71 9.63 -0.57
CA LEU A 189 9.94 8.44 -0.18
C LEU A 189 8.63 8.32 -0.97
N LEU A 190 7.96 9.45 -1.23
CA LEU A 190 6.76 9.49 -2.07
C LEU A 190 7.08 9.05 -3.51
N LYS A 191 8.14 9.59 -4.11
CA LYS A 191 8.59 9.20 -5.46
C LYS A 191 8.94 7.71 -5.55
N GLU A 192 9.65 7.18 -4.57
CA GLU A 192 10.01 5.76 -4.54
C GLU A 192 8.78 4.86 -4.37
N SER A 193 7.83 5.26 -3.51
CA SER A 193 6.56 4.55 -3.33
C SER A 193 5.70 4.57 -4.60
N TYR A 194 5.67 5.69 -5.32
CA TYR A 194 5.00 5.81 -6.62
C TYR A 194 5.66 4.90 -7.67
N ARG A 195 6.99 4.93 -7.78
CA ARG A 195 7.76 4.04 -8.67
C ARG A 195 7.48 2.56 -8.37
N LEU A 196 7.41 2.20 -7.10
CA LEU A 196 7.06 0.85 -6.66
C LEU A 196 5.65 0.43 -7.11
N MET A 197 4.69 1.35 -7.07
CA MET A 197 3.35 1.12 -7.61
C MET A 197 3.38 0.86 -9.11
N GLU A 198 4.15 1.65 -9.88
CA GLU A 198 4.28 1.44 -11.34
C GLU A 198 4.86 0.06 -11.66
N ILE A 199 5.89 -0.37 -10.92
CA ILE A 199 6.47 -1.70 -11.03
C ILE A 199 5.41 -2.78 -10.70
N ARG A 200 4.64 -2.63 -9.62
CA ARG A 200 3.57 -3.57 -9.27
C ARG A 200 2.48 -3.64 -10.35
N LYS A 201 2.14 -2.49 -10.97
CA LYS A 201 1.16 -2.40 -12.06
C LYS A 201 1.65 -3.13 -13.30
N LEU A 202 2.92 -2.92 -13.68
CA LEU A 202 3.60 -3.63 -14.75
C LEU A 202 3.58 -5.14 -14.50
N LEU A 203 4.05 -5.59 -13.32
CA LEU A 203 4.11 -7.02 -12.97
C LEU A 203 2.74 -7.70 -13.01
N ARG A 204 1.66 -6.98 -12.66
CA ARG A 204 0.29 -7.48 -12.77
C ARG A 204 -0.11 -7.77 -14.21
N GLY A 205 0.39 -7.01 -15.19
CA GLY A 205 0.21 -7.29 -16.62
C GLY A 205 0.74 -8.67 -17.05
N TYR A 206 1.73 -9.18 -16.32
CA TYR A 206 2.33 -10.51 -16.53
C TYR A 206 1.76 -11.60 -15.61
N GLY A 207 0.68 -11.29 -14.87
CA GLY A 207 0.04 -12.21 -13.92
C GLY A 207 0.77 -12.37 -12.57
N ILE A 208 1.77 -11.53 -12.29
CA ILE A 208 2.57 -11.58 -11.06
C ILE A 208 1.90 -10.69 -10.00
N ARG A 209 1.45 -11.29 -8.89
CA ARG A 209 0.67 -10.60 -7.85
C ARG A 209 1.45 -10.33 -6.56
N ASN A 210 2.18 -11.32 -6.08
CA ASN A 210 2.91 -11.26 -4.82
C ASN A 210 4.39 -11.48 -5.10
N PHE A 211 5.18 -10.42 -5.03
CA PHE A 211 6.62 -10.51 -5.23
C PHE A 211 7.37 -9.62 -4.25
N ASN A 212 8.42 -10.18 -3.64
CA ASN A 212 9.31 -9.44 -2.76
C ASN A 212 10.48 -8.90 -3.59
N LEU A 213 10.57 -7.59 -3.71
CA LEU A 213 11.54 -6.91 -4.58
C LEU A 213 12.93 -6.73 -3.96
N SER A 214 13.25 -7.51 -2.92
CA SER A 214 14.48 -7.32 -2.13
C SER A 214 15.75 -7.98 -2.71
N ASN A 215 15.64 -8.85 -3.72
CA ASN A 215 16.78 -9.64 -4.22
C ASN A 215 16.97 -9.56 -5.75
N SER A 216 18.16 -9.10 -6.17
CA SER A 216 18.58 -8.97 -7.58
C SER A 216 18.47 -10.27 -8.38
N THR A 217 18.71 -11.43 -7.75
CA THR A 217 18.60 -12.75 -8.40
C THR A 217 17.14 -13.08 -8.74
N GLN A 218 16.22 -12.74 -7.83
CA GLN A 218 14.79 -12.95 -8.05
C GLN A 218 14.29 -11.99 -9.15
N ILE A 219 14.77 -10.74 -9.15
CA ILE A 219 14.44 -9.77 -10.19
C ILE A 219 14.92 -10.24 -11.57
N MET A 220 16.15 -10.76 -11.68
CA MET A 220 16.63 -11.33 -12.95
C MET A 220 15.78 -12.52 -13.41
N THR A 221 15.26 -13.32 -12.47
CA THR A 221 14.33 -14.42 -12.79
C THR A 221 13.00 -13.89 -13.34
N LEU A 222 12.49 -12.79 -12.78
CA LEU A 222 11.31 -12.11 -13.31
C LEU A 222 11.55 -11.54 -14.69
N ILE A 223 12.69 -10.87 -14.92
CA ILE A 223 13.02 -10.32 -16.23
C ILE A 223 13.05 -11.43 -17.29
N ARG A 224 13.69 -12.57 -17.00
CA ARG A 224 13.66 -13.73 -17.91
C ARG A 224 12.25 -14.23 -18.17
N TYR A 225 11.39 -14.24 -17.15
CA TYR A 225 9.99 -14.60 -17.31
C TYR A 225 9.24 -13.62 -18.21
N ILE A 226 9.40 -12.31 -18.01
CA ILE A 226 8.79 -11.23 -18.82
C ILE A 226 9.23 -11.32 -20.28
N LEU A 227 10.54 -11.46 -20.53
CA LEU A 227 11.09 -11.59 -21.88
C LEU A 227 10.53 -12.83 -22.59
N LYS A 228 10.42 -13.96 -21.86
CA LYS A 228 9.88 -15.21 -22.40
C LYS A 228 8.41 -15.12 -22.83
N GLN A 229 7.63 -14.19 -22.28
CA GLN A 229 6.24 -13.97 -22.72
C GLN A 229 6.15 -13.37 -24.12
N ASP A 230 7.24 -12.77 -24.63
CA ASP A 230 7.35 -12.25 -25.99
C ASP A 230 6.20 -11.28 -26.37
N LEU A 231 5.81 -10.42 -25.42
CA LEU A 231 4.84 -9.36 -25.64
C LEU A 231 5.53 -8.12 -26.24
N PRO A 232 4.81 -7.24 -26.96
CA PRO A 232 5.40 -6.04 -27.56
C PRO A 232 6.16 -5.14 -26.57
N MET A 233 5.70 -5.07 -25.31
CA MET A 233 6.30 -4.27 -24.25
C MET A 233 7.34 -5.03 -23.41
N SER A 234 7.57 -6.33 -23.67
CA SER A 234 8.42 -7.18 -22.82
C SER A 234 9.84 -6.65 -22.64
N LEU A 235 10.45 -6.08 -23.69
CA LEU A 235 11.79 -5.48 -23.59
C LEU A 235 11.75 -4.21 -22.74
N ASP A 236 10.85 -3.29 -23.06
CA ASP A 236 10.75 -1.99 -22.37
C ASP A 236 10.45 -2.20 -20.88
N ASP A 237 9.49 -3.07 -20.56
CA ASP A 237 9.12 -3.42 -19.19
C ASP A 237 10.29 -4.07 -18.42
N SER A 238 11.09 -4.90 -19.12
CA SER A 238 12.29 -5.51 -18.53
C SER A 238 13.39 -4.49 -18.26
N LEU A 239 13.55 -3.49 -19.14
CA LEU A 239 14.50 -2.40 -18.96
C LEU A 239 14.06 -1.46 -17.83
N THR A 240 12.77 -1.12 -17.73
CA THR A 240 12.20 -0.37 -16.61
C THR A 240 12.48 -1.08 -15.29
N LEU A 241 12.30 -2.40 -15.24
CA LEU A 241 12.61 -3.19 -14.05
C LEU A 241 14.11 -3.24 -13.76
N ALA A 242 14.96 -3.35 -14.79
CA ALA A 242 16.41 -3.31 -14.61
C ALA A 242 16.89 -1.97 -14.04
N GLU A 243 16.37 -0.85 -14.56
CA GLU A 243 16.67 0.49 -14.07
C GLU A 243 16.20 0.68 -12.61
N ALA A 244 15.02 0.16 -12.25
CA ALA A 244 14.51 0.13 -10.89
C ALA A 244 15.49 -0.48 -9.88
N TYR A 245 16.11 -1.58 -10.26
CA TYR A 245 16.99 -2.35 -9.39
C TYR A 245 18.46 -2.20 -9.72
N LYS A 246 18.83 -1.17 -10.51
CA LYS A 246 20.21 -0.86 -10.91
C LYS A 246 20.93 -2.07 -11.53
N LEU A 247 20.20 -2.88 -12.30
CA LEU A 247 20.74 -4.00 -13.05
C LEU A 247 21.34 -3.52 -14.38
N PRO A 248 22.40 -4.18 -14.88
CA PRO A 248 23.03 -3.77 -16.13
C PRO A 248 22.10 -4.00 -17.33
N THR A 249 21.76 -2.91 -18.03
CA THR A 249 20.92 -2.95 -19.25
C THR A 249 21.52 -3.83 -20.34
N SER A 250 22.85 -3.85 -20.46
CA SER A 250 23.57 -4.72 -21.40
C SER A 250 23.27 -6.21 -21.18
N GLN A 251 23.03 -6.64 -19.93
CA GLN A 251 22.63 -8.01 -19.65
C GLN A 251 21.20 -8.30 -20.14
N ILE A 252 20.29 -7.34 -20.01
CA ILE A 252 18.90 -7.50 -20.44
C ILE A 252 18.83 -7.53 -21.97
N ASN A 253 19.50 -6.59 -22.62
CA ASN A 253 19.65 -6.53 -24.07
C ASN A 253 20.28 -7.81 -24.62
N TYR A 254 21.33 -8.33 -23.99
CA TYR A 254 21.92 -9.63 -24.34
C TYR A 254 20.90 -10.78 -24.26
N LEU A 255 20.11 -10.87 -23.18
CA LEU A 255 19.11 -11.93 -23.02
C LEU A 255 18.01 -11.84 -24.09
N PHE A 256 17.51 -10.63 -24.37
CA PHE A 256 16.48 -10.41 -25.36
C PHE A 256 16.97 -10.69 -26.79
N LEU A 257 18.17 -10.23 -27.15
CA LEU A 257 18.74 -10.51 -28.47
C LEU A 257 19.04 -12.00 -28.66
N THR A 258 19.45 -12.70 -27.61
CA THR A 258 19.61 -14.17 -27.64
C THR A 258 18.29 -14.85 -28.02
N GLN A 259 17.17 -14.40 -27.45
CA GLN A 259 15.83 -14.90 -27.79
C GLN A 259 15.43 -14.56 -29.22
N LEU A 260 15.60 -13.31 -29.67
CA LEU A 260 15.27 -12.89 -31.03
C LEU A 260 16.07 -13.67 -32.09
N ILE A 261 17.37 -13.86 -31.85
CA ILE A 261 18.22 -14.66 -32.72
C ILE A 261 17.74 -16.11 -32.72
N GLY A 262 17.46 -16.72 -31.57
CA GLY A 262 16.92 -18.08 -31.50
C GLY A 262 15.59 -18.26 -32.23
N GLN A 263 14.77 -17.21 -32.33
CA GLN A 263 13.50 -17.19 -33.07
C GLN A 263 13.67 -16.86 -34.57
N GLY A 264 14.87 -16.50 -35.02
CA GLY A 264 15.14 -16.09 -36.41
C GLY A 264 14.62 -14.70 -36.79
N ARG A 265 14.35 -13.83 -35.81
CA ARG A 265 13.85 -12.45 -36.01
C ARG A 265 15.01 -11.46 -36.20
N THR A 266 15.78 -11.65 -37.27
CA THR A 266 17.01 -10.89 -37.53
C THR A 266 16.77 -9.39 -37.71
N GLU A 267 15.69 -8.97 -38.38
CA GLU A 267 15.38 -7.55 -38.59
C GLU A 267 15.12 -6.81 -37.26
N GLU A 268 14.42 -7.46 -36.34
CA GLU A 268 14.14 -6.91 -35.01
C GLU A 268 15.38 -6.86 -34.15
N CYS A 269 16.23 -7.91 -34.21
CA CYS A 269 17.55 -7.92 -33.59
C CYS A 269 18.38 -6.70 -34.02
N MET A 270 18.44 -6.41 -35.32
CA MET A 270 19.16 -5.26 -35.85
C MET A 270 18.53 -3.93 -35.43
N THR A 271 17.21 -3.86 -35.31
CA THR A 271 16.50 -2.66 -34.85
C THR A 271 16.86 -2.34 -33.40
N VAL A 272 16.94 -3.37 -32.54
CA VAL A 272 17.34 -3.21 -31.13
C VAL A 272 18.81 -2.79 -31.04
N LEU A 273 19.72 -3.48 -31.73
CA LEU A 273 21.16 -3.15 -31.72
C LEU A 273 21.43 -1.70 -32.15
N LYS A 274 20.70 -1.20 -33.16
CA LYS A 274 20.84 0.18 -33.65
C LYS A 274 20.29 1.25 -32.70
N LYS A 275 19.43 0.88 -31.73
CA LYS A 275 18.93 1.79 -30.69
C LYS A 275 19.89 1.94 -29.51
N LEU A 276 20.82 1.00 -29.34
CA LEU A 276 21.80 1.03 -28.25
C LEU A 276 22.92 2.05 -28.55
N SER A 277 23.58 2.52 -27.49
CA SER A 277 24.83 3.26 -27.63
C SER A 277 25.92 2.38 -28.24
N CYS A 278 26.92 2.96 -28.93
CA CYS A 278 28.02 2.20 -29.54
C CYS A 278 28.70 1.27 -28.53
N ALA A 279 29.09 1.79 -27.37
CA ALA A 279 29.74 1.01 -26.31
C ALA A 279 28.87 -0.13 -25.77
N GLU A 280 27.56 0.08 -25.61
CA GLU A 280 26.64 -0.96 -25.15
C GLU A 280 26.42 -2.02 -26.24
N ALA A 281 26.26 -1.60 -27.50
CA ALA A 281 26.11 -2.51 -28.64
C ALA A 281 27.34 -3.42 -28.79
N GLU A 282 28.55 -2.88 -28.70
CA GLU A 282 29.79 -3.67 -28.75
C GLU A 282 29.85 -4.70 -27.61
N CYS A 283 29.62 -4.26 -26.37
CA CYS A 283 29.61 -5.15 -25.21
C CYS A 283 28.60 -6.30 -25.37
N VAL A 284 27.41 -6.01 -25.88
CA VAL A 284 26.37 -7.01 -26.10
C VAL A 284 26.74 -7.97 -27.23
N ILE A 285 27.29 -7.47 -28.34
CA ILE A 285 27.71 -8.30 -29.48
C ILE A 285 28.86 -9.24 -29.12
N GLU A 286 29.83 -8.80 -28.31
CA GLU A 286 30.90 -9.67 -27.80
C GLU A 286 30.36 -10.85 -26.98
N ARG A 287 29.40 -10.55 -26.10
CA ARG A 287 28.72 -11.59 -25.30
C ARG A 287 27.90 -12.53 -26.17
N LEU A 288 27.15 -12.00 -27.15
CA LEU A 288 26.41 -12.81 -28.13
C LEU A 288 27.35 -13.71 -28.93
N THR A 289 28.54 -13.23 -29.28
CA THR A 289 29.55 -14.02 -30.00
C THR A 289 30.04 -15.20 -29.17
N THR A 290 30.24 -15.01 -27.87
CA THR A 290 30.62 -16.08 -26.94
C THR A 290 29.51 -17.12 -26.83
N TRP A 291 28.25 -16.67 -26.68
CA TRP A 291 27.09 -17.55 -26.64
C TRP A 291 26.90 -18.35 -27.94
N ALA A 292 26.94 -17.67 -29.09
CA ALA A 292 26.75 -18.30 -30.38
C ALA A 292 27.84 -19.32 -30.69
N ARG A 293 29.09 -19.05 -30.30
CA ARG A 293 30.18 -20.03 -30.40
C ARG A 293 29.81 -21.33 -29.68
N LEU A 294 29.32 -21.23 -28.43
CA LEU A 294 28.91 -22.42 -27.67
C LEU A 294 27.76 -23.18 -28.35
N GLN A 295 26.78 -22.49 -28.95
CA GLN A 295 25.67 -23.13 -29.67
C GLN A 295 26.12 -23.82 -30.97
N LEU A 296 27.09 -23.23 -31.68
CA LEU A 296 27.61 -23.75 -32.95
C LEU A 296 28.62 -24.88 -32.75
N GLU A 297 29.35 -24.88 -31.63
CA GLU A 297 30.31 -25.92 -31.26
C GLU A 297 29.65 -27.13 -30.58
N ASP A 298 28.37 -27.05 -30.22
CA ASP A 298 27.60 -28.16 -29.66
C ASP A 298 27.45 -29.29 -30.69
N LYS A 299 28.19 -30.38 -30.47
CA LYS A 299 28.26 -31.58 -31.31
C LYS A 299 27.39 -32.73 -30.78
N ASP A 300 26.80 -32.59 -29.60
CA ASP A 300 26.12 -33.70 -28.90
C ASP A 300 24.69 -33.93 -29.40
N HIS A 301 24.14 -33.01 -30.19
CA HIS A 301 22.76 -33.05 -30.68
C HIS A 301 22.68 -32.95 -32.22
N ILE A 302 22.82 -34.05 -32.96
CA ILE A 302 22.81 -34.06 -34.43
C ILE A 302 21.39 -34.22 -35.01
N SER A 303 20.39 -33.57 -34.41
CA SER A 303 19.03 -33.51 -34.98
C SER A 303 18.99 -32.51 -36.14
N ASP A 304 18.11 -32.73 -37.12
CA ASP A 304 17.88 -31.74 -38.19
C ASP A 304 17.29 -30.43 -37.64
N GLU A 305 16.56 -30.49 -36.51
CA GLU A 305 16.10 -29.31 -35.78
C GLU A 305 17.28 -28.52 -35.17
N HIS A 306 18.29 -29.23 -34.66
CA HIS A 306 19.51 -28.60 -34.15
C HIS A 306 20.29 -27.89 -35.25
N LYS A 307 20.46 -28.53 -36.42
CA LYS A 307 21.12 -27.90 -37.58
C LYS A 307 20.36 -26.65 -38.05
N LYS A 308 19.03 -26.68 -38.03
CA LYS A 308 18.20 -25.52 -38.38
C LYS A 308 18.42 -24.39 -37.38
N ASN A 309 18.45 -24.68 -36.09
CA ASN A 309 18.73 -23.70 -35.05
C ASN A 309 20.14 -23.10 -35.18
N GLN A 310 21.15 -23.92 -35.46
CA GLN A 310 22.52 -23.45 -35.72
C GLN A 310 22.58 -22.51 -36.93
N MET A 311 21.84 -22.82 -38.01
CA MET A 311 21.78 -21.95 -39.19
C MET A 311 21.18 -20.58 -38.85
N VAL A 312 20.10 -20.56 -38.07
CA VAL A 312 19.45 -19.34 -37.61
C VAL A 312 20.39 -18.50 -36.74
N VAL A 313 21.07 -19.13 -35.78
CA VAL A 313 22.06 -18.46 -34.93
C VAL A 313 23.21 -17.86 -35.76
N ALA A 314 23.76 -18.63 -36.70
CA ALA A 314 24.83 -18.16 -37.59
C ALA A 314 24.40 -16.95 -38.42
N GLN A 315 23.19 -16.97 -38.99
CA GLN A 315 22.65 -15.85 -39.77
C GLN A 315 22.50 -14.58 -38.93
N GLY A 316 21.89 -14.70 -37.74
CA GLY A 316 21.72 -13.55 -36.84
C GLY A 316 23.05 -12.94 -36.39
N MET A 317 24.04 -13.79 -36.09
CA MET A 317 25.37 -13.33 -35.66
C MET A 317 26.18 -12.68 -36.76
N VAL A 318 26.05 -13.13 -38.02
CA VAL A 318 26.73 -12.49 -39.15
C VAL A 318 26.28 -11.03 -39.29
N GLU A 319 24.98 -10.75 -39.17
CA GLU A 319 24.47 -9.38 -39.24
C GLU A 319 24.89 -8.53 -38.03
N ALA A 320 24.88 -9.10 -36.81
CA ALA A 320 25.35 -8.43 -35.61
C ALA A 320 26.85 -8.06 -35.71
N LEU A 321 27.70 -8.98 -36.16
CA LEU A 321 29.14 -8.75 -36.32
C LEU A 321 29.46 -7.75 -37.45
N LYS A 322 28.71 -7.78 -38.56
CA LYS A 322 28.82 -6.75 -39.60
C LYS A 322 28.54 -5.36 -39.02
N TYR A 323 27.53 -5.25 -38.17
CA TYR A 323 27.19 -3.99 -37.51
C TYR A 323 28.27 -3.54 -36.51
N MET A 324 28.82 -4.46 -35.72
CA MET A 324 29.97 -4.18 -34.84
C MET A 324 31.15 -3.59 -35.62
N HIS A 325 31.49 -4.17 -36.78
CA HIS A 325 32.57 -3.67 -37.64
C HIS A 325 32.29 -2.25 -38.17
N ILE A 326 31.02 -1.89 -38.38
CA ILE A 326 30.64 -0.54 -38.79
C ILE A 326 30.81 0.45 -37.64
N ILE A 327 30.44 0.07 -36.41
CA ILE A 327 30.61 0.90 -35.21
C ILE A 327 32.09 1.17 -34.97
N GLN A 328 32.91 0.12 -34.93
CA GLN A 328 34.36 0.23 -34.70
C GLN A 328 35.05 1.10 -35.75
N LYS A 329 34.62 1.05 -37.00
CA LYS A 329 35.16 1.91 -38.07
C LYS A 329 34.77 3.39 -37.97
N ARG A 330 33.74 3.74 -37.20
CA ARG A 330 33.31 5.14 -37.01
C ARG A 330 33.99 5.82 -35.82
N GLU A 331 34.55 5.04 -34.90
CA GLU A 331 35.28 5.55 -33.73
C GLU A 331 36.78 5.79 -33.99
N TYR A 332 37.29 5.35 -35.16
CA TYR A 332 38.64 5.62 -35.68
C TYR A 332 38.62 6.66 -36.80
#